data_AF-A0A2W4M1L5-F1
#
_entry.id   AF-A0A2W4M1L5-F1
#
_cell.length_a   1.000
_cell.length_b   1.000
_cell.length_c   1.000
_cell.angle_alpha   90.00
_cell.angle_beta   90.00
_cell.angle_gamma   90.00
#
_symmetry.space_group_name_H-M   'P 1'
#
loop_
_entity.id
_entity.type
_entity.pdbx_description
1 polymer ?
#
loop_
_entity_poly.entity_id
_entity_poly.type
_entity_poly.pdbx_seq_one_letter_code
_entity_poly.pdbx_strand_id
1 'polypeptide(L)'
;MRTLSIAAFILAMLATVLPAGAADVATGKAVAQAKCAQCHDAEDWEGEDAASLESLIRDIVAGTVKHKTKLSLTPAEIAAVAAYWGSGH
;
A
#
# COMPACT_ATOMS: atom_id res chain seq x y z
N MET A 1 16.70 -48.49 -20.05
CA MET A 1 15.81 -47.32 -20.23
C MET A 1 15.25 -46.93 -18.87
N ARG A 2 15.59 -45.73 -18.38
CA ARG A 2 14.89 -45.00 -17.30
C ARG A 2 15.62 -43.67 -17.10
N THR A 3 15.46 -42.78 -18.06
CA THR A 3 15.76 -41.36 -17.91
C THR A 3 14.86 -40.81 -16.80
N LEU A 4 15.44 -40.56 -15.62
CA LEU A 4 14.78 -39.78 -14.57
C LEU A 4 14.71 -38.34 -15.04
N SER A 5 13.50 -37.90 -15.42
CA SER A 5 13.17 -36.52 -15.73
C SER A 5 13.28 -35.65 -14.47
N ILE A 6 14.39 -34.93 -14.33
CA ILE A 6 14.54 -33.83 -13.38
C ILE A 6 13.88 -32.60 -14.00
N ALA A 7 12.56 -32.49 -13.89
CA ALA A 7 11.81 -31.33 -14.37
C ALA A 7 10.61 -31.07 -13.46
N ALA A 8 10.87 -30.74 -12.19
CA ALA A 8 9.78 -30.50 -11.23
C ALA A 8 10.19 -29.59 -10.06
N PHE A 9 10.95 -28.51 -10.27
CA PHE A 9 11.29 -27.61 -9.15
C PHE A 9 11.41 -26.11 -9.46
N ILE A 10 10.66 -25.58 -10.43
CA ILE A 10 10.50 -24.12 -10.57
C ILE A 10 9.03 -23.79 -10.87
N LEU A 11 8.15 -24.04 -9.90
CA LEU A 11 6.75 -23.56 -9.92
C LEU A 11 6.36 -22.95 -8.56
N ALA A 12 7.29 -22.29 -7.87
CA ALA A 12 7.07 -21.72 -6.54
C ALA A 12 7.54 -20.26 -6.41
N MET A 13 7.51 -19.49 -7.50
CA MET A 13 7.78 -18.04 -7.51
C MET A 13 6.64 -17.24 -8.17
N LEU A 14 5.41 -17.73 -8.03
CA LEU A 14 4.19 -16.95 -8.25
C LEU A 14 3.51 -16.70 -6.90
N ALA A 15 4.28 -16.15 -5.95
CA ALA A 15 3.68 -15.52 -4.77
C ALA A 15 3.01 -14.22 -5.23
N THR A 16 1.81 -14.40 -5.78
CA THR A 16 0.65 -13.51 -5.66
C THR A 16 1.01 -12.06 -5.34
N VAL A 17 1.32 -11.28 -6.36
CA VAL A 17 0.97 -9.85 -6.37
C VAL A 17 -0.55 -9.82 -6.50
N LEU A 18 -1.26 -10.08 -5.40
CA LEU A 18 -2.69 -9.86 -5.35
C LEU A 18 -2.90 -8.37 -5.61
N PRO A 19 -3.71 -7.98 -6.60
CA PRO A 19 -4.07 -6.57 -6.75
C PRO A 19 -4.70 -6.13 -5.45
N ALA A 20 -4.25 -4.99 -4.92
CA ALA A 20 -4.85 -4.36 -3.76
C ALA A 20 -6.36 -4.21 -4.03
N GLY A 21 -7.17 -5.01 -3.35
CA GLY A 21 -8.59 -5.17 -3.63
C GLY A 21 -9.42 -4.13 -2.91
N ALA A 22 -10.75 -4.20 -3.07
CA ALA A 22 -11.69 -3.36 -2.32
C ALA A 22 -11.53 -3.46 -0.79
N ALA A 23 -11.00 -4.59 -0.29
CA ALA A 23 -10.67 -4.77 1.13
C ALA A 23 -9.52 -3.86 1.59
N ASP A 24 -8.55 -3.61 0.72
CA ASP A 24 -7.42 -2.71 1.00
C ASP A 24 -7.89 -1.25 1.00
N VAL A 25 -8.82 -0.88 0.11
CA VAL A 25 -9.45 0.46 0.09
C VAL A 25 -10.25 0.73 1.37
N ALA A 26 -11.07 -0.22 1.84
CA ALA A 26 -11.83 -0.06 3.07
C ALA A 26 -10.93 0.06 4.32
N THR A 27 -9.85 -0.74 4.35
CA THR A 27 -8.82 -0.65 5.40
C THR A 27 -8.12 0.71 5.35
N GLY A 28 -7.74 1.16 4.14
CA GLY A 28 -7.12 2.46 3.90
C GLY A 28 -7.98 3.62 4.41
N LYS A 29 -9.28 3.59 4.11
CA LYS A 29 -10.25 4.56 4.62
C LYS A 29 -10.27 4.60 6.14
N ALA A 30 -10.34 3.45 6.80
CA ALA A 30 -10.37 3.39 8.26
C ALA A 30 -9.08 3.97 8.89
N VAL A 31 -7.92 3.66 8.31
CA VAL A 31 -6.63 4.19 8.76
C VAL A 31 -6.54 5.70 8.52
N ALA A 32 -6.96 6.17 7.34
CA ALA A 32 -7.00 7.59 6.99
C ALA A 32 -7.90 8.38 7.95
N GLN A 33 -9.09 7.88 8.25
CA GLN A 33 -10.00 8.49 9.22
C GLN A 33 -9.40 8.54 10.63
N ALA A 34 -8.72 7.48 11.06
CA ALA A 34 -8.17 7.39 12.41
C ALA A 34 -6.90 8.24 12.62
N LYS A 35 -6.10 8.44 11.57
CA LYS A 35 -4.74 8.99 11.71
C LYS A 35 -4.48 10.25 10.88
N CYS A 36 -5.24 10.49 9.81
CA CYS A 36 -4.99 11.55 8.83
C CYS A 36 -6.07 12.64 8.84
N ALA A 37 -7.33 12.27 9.09
CA ALA A 37 -8.51 13.15 8.98
C ALA A 37 -8.54 14.36 9.94
N GLN A 38 -7.62 14.44 10.89
CA GLN A 38 -7.44 15.67 11.68
C GLN A 38 -6.82 16.83 10.88
N CYS A 39 -6.21 16.55 9.72
CA CYS A 39 -5.49 17.53 8.91
C CYS A 39 -5.72 17.37 7.41
N HIS A 40 -6.05 16.17 6.94
CA HIS A 40 -6.20 15.85 5.53
C HIS A 40 -7.48 15.09 5.26
N ASP A 41 -8.19 15.49 4.21
CA ASP A 41 -9.32 14.75 3.67
C ASP A 41 -8.92 14.04 2.38
N ALA A 42 -9.75 13.11 1.90
CA ALA A 42 -9.44 12.37 0.67
C ALA A 42 -9.34 13.26 -0.57
N GLU A 43 -10.11 14.35 -0.58
CA GLU A 43 -10.16 15.37 -1.64
C GLU A 43 -8.80 16.07 -1.83
N ASP A 44 -7.95 16.11 -0.81
CA ASP A 44 -6.59 16.66 -0.90
C ASP A 44 -5.70 15.90 -1.89
N TRP A 45 -6.09 14.68 -2.26
CA TRP A 45 -5.31 13.73 -3.07
C TRP A 45 -6.01 13.38 -4.39
N GLU A 46 -7.05 14.11 -4.78
CA GLU A 46 -7.77 13.85 -6.02
C GLU A 46 -6.83 13.93 -7.23
N GLY A 47 -6.79 12.85 -8.02
CA GLY A 47 -5.94 12.76 -9.21
C GLY A 47 -4.49 12.31 -8.96
N GLU A 48 -4.09 12.14 -7.70
CA GLU A 48 -2.80 11.54 -7.35
C GLU A 48 -2.82 10.02 -7.57
N ASP A 49 -1.71 9.46 -8.02
CA ASP A 49 -1.61 8.01 -8.21
C ASP A 49 -1.23 7.30 -6.90
N ALA A 50 -1.81 6.11 -6.70
CA ALA A 50 -1.60 5.33 -5.48
C ALA A 50 -0.13 4.97 -5.23
N ALA A 51 0.69 4.76 -6.27
CA ALA A 51 2.09 4.36 -6.07
C ALA A 51 2.94 5.55 -5.55
N SER A 52 2.72 6.75 -6.08
CA SER A 52 3.34 7.97 -5.61
C SER A 52 2.95 8.28 -4.17
N LEU A 53 1.66 8.15 -3.83
CA LEU A 53 1.17 8.31 -2.46
C LEU A 53 1.79 7.28 -1.51
N GLU A 54 1.89 6.01 -1.92
CA GLU A 54 2.50 4.96 -1.11
C GLU A 54 3.97 5.27 -0.81
N SER A 55 4.73 5.73 -1.82
CA SER A 55 6.13 6.13 -1.66
C SER A 55 6.26 7.31 -0.69
N LEU A 56 5.44 8.35 -0.85
CA LEU A 56 5.47 9.54 0.00
C LEU A 56 5.15 9.19 1.46
N ILE A 57 4.10 8.41 1.70
CA ILE A 57 3.72 7.99 3.05
C ILE A 57 4.85 7.19 3.70
N ARG A 58 5.51 6.31 2.93
CA ARG A 58 6.67 5.54 3.41
C ARG A 58 7.81 6.45 3.83
N ASP A 59 8.12 7.47 3.04
CA ASP A 59 9.18 8.44 3.35
C ASP A 59 8.86 9.30 4.58
N ILE A 60 7.58 9.62 4.80
CA ILE A 60 7.12 10.27 6.03
C ILE A 60 7.31 9.35 7.25
N VAL A 61 6.90 8.08 7.15
CA VAL A 61 7.05 7.08 8.23
C VAL A 61 8.53 6.81 8.53
N ALA A 62 9.38 6.81 7.51
CA ALA A 62 10.83 6.67 7.65
C ALA A 62 11.51 7.94 8.22
N GLY A 63 10.82 9.08 8.22
CA GLY A 63 11.36 10.36 8.68
C GLY A 63 12.24 11.07 7.64
N THR A 64 12.26 10.60 6.39
CA THR A 64 12.95 11.24 5.26
C THR A 64 12.22 12.52 4.84
N VAL A 65 10.88 12.51 4.87
CA VAL A 65 10.03 13.67 4.64
C VAL A 65 9.49 14.17 5.98
N LYS A 66 9.64 15.49 6.23
CA LYS A 66 9.09 16.10 7.45
C LYS A 66 7.57 16.16 7.37
N HIS A 67 6.92 15.67 8.41
CA HIS A 67 5.48 15.74 8.61
C HIS A 67 5.17 16.33 9.99
N LYS A 68 4.03 17.00 10.15
CA LYS A 68 3.67 17.73 11.38
C LYS A 68 3.68 16.82 12.62
N THR A 69 3.23 15.58 12.44
CA THR A 69 3.24 14.54 13.47
C THR A 69 4.05 13.34 13.02
N LYS A 70 4.73 12.66 13.95
CA LYS A 70 5.40 11.40 13.65
C LYS A 70 4.34 10.34 13.36
N LEU A 71 4.42 9.72 12.18
CA LEU A 71 3.56 8.61 11.80
C LEU A 71 4.23 7.27 12.11
N SER A 72 3.41 6.29 12.50
CA SER A 72 3.81 4.89 12.60
C SER A 72 2.72 4.07 11.95
N LEU A 73 3.07 3.49 10.80
CA LEU A 73 2.22 2.65 9.97
C LEU A 73 3.03 1.43 9.56
N THR A 74 2.37 0.28 9.48
CA THR A 74 2.90 -0.92 8.86
C THR A 74 2.94 -0.78 7.34
N PRO A 75 3.75 -1.58 6.61
CA PRO A 75 3.75 -1.56 5.15
C PRO A 75 2.36 -1.79 4.53
N ALA A 76 1.54 -2.65 5.15
CA ALA A 76 0.18 -2.91 4.70
C ALA A 76 -0.74 -1.71 4.89
N GLU A 77 -0.66 -1.01 6.03
CA GLU A 77 -1.44 0.22 6.25
C GLU A 77 -1.03 1.33 5.26
N ILE A 78 0.26 1.43 4.92
CA ILE A 78 0.76 2.41 3.94
C ILE A 78 0.15 2.15 2.57
N ALA A 79 0.23 0.91 2.06
CA ALA A 79 -0.36 0.54 0.78
C ALA A 79 -1.88 0.72 0.77
N ALA A 80 -2.56 0.37 1.86
CA ALA A 80 -4.00 0.53 1.98
C ALA A 80 -4.44 2.00 1.93
N VAL A 81 -3.79 2.89 2.68
CA VAL A 81 -4.09 4.34 2.66
C VAL A 81 -3.85 4.93 1.28
N ALA A 82 -2.74 4.54 0.63
CA ALA A 82 -2.42 4.99 -0.71
C ALA A 82 -3.43 4.51 -1.76
N ALA A 83 -3.90 3.26 -1.65
CA ALA A 83 -4.96 2.73 -2.50
C ALA A 83 -6.29 3.46 -2.27
N TYR A 84 -6.61 3.84 -1.03
CA TYR A 84 -7.80 4.64 -0.71
C TYR A 84 -7.74 6.02 -1.36
N TRP A 85 -6.71 6.81 -1.07
CA TRP A 85 -6.56 8.16 -1.61
C TRP A 85 -6.41 8.18 -3.14
N GLY A 86 -5.62 7.27 -3.71
CA GLY A 86 -5.46 7.15 -5.16
C GLY A 86 -6.71 6.66 -5.90
N SER A 87 -7.76 6.25 -5.18
CA SER A 87 -9.06 5.90 -5.78
C SER A 87 -10.02 7.09 -5.90
N GLY A 88 -9.69 8.26 -5.34
CA GLY A 88 -10.53 9.47 -5.38
C GLY A 88 -11.80 9.40 -4.53
N HIS A 89 -11.80 8.61 -3.45
CA HIS A 89 -12.93 8.45 -2.50
C HIS A 89 -12.55 8.89 -1.09
#